data_AF-A0A968JUC0-F1
#
_entry.id   AF-A0A968JUC0-F1
#
_cell.length_a   1.000
_cell.length_b   1.000
_cell.length_c   1.000
_cell.angle_alpha   90.00
_cell.angle_beta   90.00
_cell.angle_gamma   90.00
#
_symmetry.space_group_name_H-M   'P 1'
#
loop_
_entity.id
_entity.type
_entity.pdbx_description
1 polymer ?
#
loop_
_entity_poly.entity_id
_entity_poly.type
_entity_poly.pdbx_seq_one_letter_code
_entity_poly.pdbx_strand_id
1 'polypeptide(L)'
;MFGEGGILLGYTLNPDSKFHFGGSLQMGYLSMVADDEEMELFKDIDDDVLEDNAAVYHPGLFGEVNLTRYAKFKLGVGYSFFLFDEENIICNKTLDSWTLDFGLYFGNFTK
;
A
#
# COMPACT_ATOMS: atom_id res chain seq x y z
N MET A 1 -16.45 0.35 -7.24
CA MET A 1 -15.33 -0.64 -7.23
C MET A 1 -14.07 0.04 -6.72
N PHE A 2 -13.22 -0.65 -5.94
CA PHE A 2 -11.96 -0.10 -5.42
C PHE A 2 -10.81 -1.00 -5.89
N GLY A 3 -9.84 -0.43 -6.59
CA GLY A 3 -8.66 -1.14 -7.06
C GLY A 3 -7.40 -0.32 -6.86
N GLU A 4 -6.38 -0.92 -6.26
CA GLU A 4 -5.06 -0.32 -6.10
C GLU A 4 -3.99 -1.26 -6.68
N GLY A 5 -3.06 -0.71 -7.44
CA GLY A 5 -1.89 -1.43 -7.95
C GLY A 5 -0.64 -0.57 -7.86
N GLY A 6 0.53 -1.18 -7.63
CA GLY A 6 1.75 -0.40 -7.44
C GLY A 6 3.04 -1.19 -7.41
N ILE A 7 4.12 -0.46 -7.15
CA ILE A 7 5.49 -0.93 -7.04
C ILE A 7 5.98 -0.67 -5.62
N LEU A 8 6.57 -1.69 -5.01
CA LEU A 8 7.23 -1.59 -3.71
C LEU A 8 8.74 -1.62 -3.90
N LEU A 9 9.42 -0.57 -3.45
CA LEU A 9 10.87 -0.52 -3.34
C LEU A 9 11.27 -0.53 -1.86
N GLY A 10 12.32 -1.27 -1.54
CA GLY A 10 12.79 -1.39 -0.16
C GLY A 10 14.29 -1.61 -0.10
N TYR A 11 14.90 -1.09 0.97
CA TYR A 11 16.32 -1.28 1.25
C TYR A 11 16.53 -1.60 2.72
N THR A 12 17.35 -2.63 2.99
CA THR A 12 17.63 -3.14 4.33
C THR A 12 19.11 -2.93 4.66
N LEU A 13 19.38 -2.31 5.80
CA LEU A 13 20.71 -2.12 6.38
C LEU A 13 21.10 -3.33 7.23
N ASN A 14 22.28 -3.90 6.98
CA ASN A 14 22.85 -5.03 7.73
C ASN A 14 21.94 -6.29 7.79
N PRO A 15 21.50 -6.83 6.65
CA PRO A 15 20.52 -7.94 6.60
C PRO A 15 20.98 -9.24 7.30
N ASP A 16 22.31 -9.43 7.44
CA ASP A 16 22.89 -10.60 8.11
C ASP A 16 22.77 -10.55 9.65
N SER A 17 22.44 -9.39 10.22
CA SER A 17 22.21 -9.25 11.66
C SER A 17 20.88 -9.88 12.06
N LYS A 18 20.79 -10.39 13.31
CA LYS A 18 19.52 -10.88 13.89
C LYS A 18 18.41 -9.83 13.83
N PHE A 19 18.80 -8.57 13.99
CA PHE A 19 17.93 -7.42 13.91
C PHE A 19 18.51 -6.40 12.94
N HIS A 20 17.68 -5.95 12.02
CA HIS A 20 18.07 -5.02 10.98
C HIS A 20 16.94 -4.05 10.68
N PHE A 21 17.30 -2.92 10.11
CA PHE A 21 16.38 -1.83 9.81
C PHE A 21 16.41 -1.50 8.34
N GLY A 22 15.34 -0.93 7.84
CA GLY A 22 15.27 -0.51 6.45
C GLY A 22 14.25 0.58 6.23
N GLY A 23 14.22 1.05 4.99
CA GLY A 23 13.21 1.95 4.49
C GLY A 23 12.52 1.34 3.29
N SER A 24 11.24 1.61 3.14
CA SER A 24 10.47 1.26 1.95
C SER A 24 9.76 2.48 1.39
N LEU A 25 9.53 2.45 0.09
CA LEU A 25 8.67 3.37 -0.63
C LEU A 25 7.76 2.53 -1.50
N GLN A 26 6.48 2.52 -1.20
CA GLN A 26 5.45 2.00 -2.10
C GLN A 26 4.89 3.15 -2.91
N MET A 27 4.76 2.96 -4.20
CA MET A 27 4.12 3.92 -5.10
C MET A 27 3.08 3.16 -5.91
N GLY A 28 1.86 3.68 -5.94
CA GLY A 28 0.74 3.03 -6.58
C GLY A 28 -0.20 3.99 -7.25
N TYR A 29 -1.19 3.41 -7.89
CA TYR A 29 -2.33 4.09 -8.45
C TYR A 29 -3.59 3.44 -7.89
N LEU A 30 -4.50 4.28 -7.44
CA LEU A 30 -5.79 3.94 -6.88
C LEU A 30 -6.87 4.43 -7.83
N SER A 31 -7.85 3.57 -8.12
CA SER A 31 -9.07 3.93 -8.84
C SER A 31 -10.29 3.58 -8.00
N MET A 32 -11.16 4.57 -7.83
CA MET A 32 -12.41 4.47 -7.09
C MET A 32 -13.56 4.82 -8.02
N VAL A 33 -14.51 3.91 -8.11
CA VAL A 33 -15.74 4.09 -8.89
C VAL A 33 -16.91 4.00 -7.93
N ALA A 34 -17.70 5.08 -7.80
CA ALA A 34 -18.96 5.08 -7.08
C ALA A 34 -20.13 5.04 -8.06
N ASP A 35 -21.04 4.10 -7.80
CA ASP A 35 -22.30 3.96 -8.54
C ASP A 35 -23.43 3.94 -7.49
N ASP A 36 -24.47 4.73 -7.71
CA ASP A 36 -25.58 4.94 -6.77
C ASP A 36 -26.69 3.88 -6.92
N GLU A 37 -26.63 3.01 -7.95
CA GLU A 37 -27.60 1.92 -8.15
C GLU A 37 -27.04 0.53 -7.74
N GLU A 38 -27.93 -0.37 -7.30
CA GLU A 38 -27.60 -1.78 -7.05
C GLU A 38 -27.01 -2.41 -8.33
N MET A 39 -25.75 -2.86 -8.28
CA MET A 39 -25.04 -3.41 -9.46
C MET A 39 -25.83 -4.56 -10.12
N GLU A 40 -26.48 -4.28 -11.25
CA GLU A 40 -26.96 -5.31 -12.17
C GLU A 40 -25.78 -5.77 -13.04
N LEU A 41 -25.44 -7.07 -12.96
CA LEU A 41 -24.30 -7.73 -13.64
C LEU A 41 -24.24 -7.57 -15.18
N PHE A 42 -25.22 -6.92 -15.80
CA PHE A 42 -25.38 -6.83 -17.26
C PHE A 42 -25.85 -5.46 -17.78
N LYS A 43 -25.74 -4.39 -16.99
CA LYS A 43 -26.08 -3.03 -17.47
C LYS A 43 -24.83 -2.37 -18.05
N ASP A 44 -24.97 -1.77 -19.24
CA ASP A 44 -23.91 -0.95 -19.83
C ASP A 44 -23.65 0.25 -18.91
N ILE A 45 -22.37 0.56 -18.67
CA ILE A 45 -21.92 1.60 -17.75
C ILE A 45 -22.32 2.96 -18.35
N ASP A 46 -23.34 3.62 -17.81
CA ASP A 46 -23.79 4.96 -18.20
C ASP A 46 -22.80 6.06 -17.72
N ASP A 47 -22.82 7.22 -18.38
CA ASP A 47 -21.92 8.37 -18.17
C ASP A 47 -22.06 9.06 -16.78
N ASP A 48 -23.00 8.63 -15.92
CA ASP A 48 -23.24 9.20 -14.57
C ASP A 48 -22.35 8.58 -13.47
N VAL A 49 -21.33 7.82 -13.85
CA VAL A 49 -20.40 7.20 -12.91
C VAL A 49 -19.39 8.23 -12.40
N LEU A 50 -19.38 8.46 -11.08
CA LEU A 50 -18.34 9.25 -10.44
C LEU A 50 -17.08 8.39 -10.28
N GLU A 51 -15.99 8.81 -10.92
CA GLU A 51 -14.68 8.18 -10.83
C GLU A 51 -13.67 9.13 -10.18
N ASP A 52 -13.03 8.67 -9.11
CA ASP A 52 -11.89 9.35 -8.49
C ASP A 52 -10.65 8.47 -8.65
N ASN A 53 -9.59 9.06 -9.21
CA ASN A 53 -8.30 8.42 -9.38
C ASN A 53 -7.24 9.12 -8.55
N ALA A 54 -6.35 8.36 -7.93
CA ALA A 54 -5.26 8.90 -7.12
C ALA A 54 -3.93 8.19 -7.33
N ALA A 55 -2.86 8.98 -7.37
CA ALA A 55 -1.53 8.46 -7.12
C ALA A 55 -1.32 8.29 -5.60
N VAL A 56 -0.75 7.16 -5.19
CA VAL A 56 -0.53 6.84 -3.79
C VAL A 56 0.94 6.64 -3.49
N TYR A 57 1.44 7.26 -2.42
CA TYR A 57 2.81 7.15 -1.97
C TYR A 57 2.85 6.73 -0.50
N HIS A 58 3.57 5.66 -0.20
CA HIS A 58 3.77 5.18 1.17
C HIS A 58 5.26 5.06 1.49
N PRO A 59 5.93 6.18 1.84
CA PRO A 59 7.21 6.10 2.52
C PRO A 59 7.03 5.46 3.89
N GLY A 60 7.94 4.54 4.24
CA GLY A 60 7.93 3.83 5.50
C GLY A 60 9.32 3.47 5.98
N LEU A 61 9.43 3.30 7.29
CA LEU A 61 10.60 2.75 7.97
C LEU A 61 10.20 1.43 8.60
N PHE A 62 11.13 0.49 8.64
CA PHE A 62 10.84 -0.83 9.20
C PHE A 62 12.02 -1.42 9.95
N GLY A 63 11.68 -2.26 10.93
CA GLY A 63 12.58 -3.18 11.61
C GLY A 63 12.23 -4.61 11.23
N GLU A 64 13.24 -5.43 11.06
CA GLU A 64 13.13 -6.83 10.70
C GLU A 64 13.92 -7.69 11.69
N VAL A 65 13.33 -8.82 12.08
CA VAL A 65 13.92 -9.80 12.98
C VAL A 65 13.97 -11.15 12.26
N ASN A 66 15.17 -11.72 12.19
CA ASN A 66 15.35 -13.11 11.75
C ASN A 66 14.88 -14.04 12.89
N LEU A 67 13.69 -14.63 12.75
CA LEU A 67 13.15 -15.58 13.73
C LEU A 67 13.87 -16.93 13.63
N THR A 68 14.06 -17.42 12.40
CA THR A 68 14.79 -18.65 12.10
C THR A 68 15.58 -18.46 10.81
N ARG A 69 16.30 -19.51 10.38
CA ARG A 69 16.93 -19.52 9.05
C ARG A 69 15.94 -19.34 7.90
N TYR A 70 14.69 -19.75 8.12
CA TYR A 70 13.67 -19.83 7.09
C TYR A 70 12.57 -18.78 7.22
N ALA A 71 12.54 -18.03 8.32
CA ALA A 71 11.46 -17.12 8.64
C ALA A 71 11.99 -15.80 9.21
N LYS A 72 11.47 -14.70 8.70
CA LYS A 72 11.78 -13.35 9.14
C LYS A 72 10.47 -12.59 9.37
N PHE A 73 10.41 -11.86 10.48
CA PHE A 73 9.30 -10.98 10.79
C PHE A 73 9.70 -9.53 10.52
N LYS A 74 8.78 -8.75 9.95
CA LYS A 74 8.91 -7.32 9.71
C LYS A 74 7.83 -6.56 10.45
N LEU A 75 8.25 -5.47 11.07
CA LEU A 75 7.38 -4.45 11.62
C LEU A 75 7.77 -3.10 11.01
N GLY A 76 6.82 -2.42 10.38
CA GLY A 76 7.02 -1.12 9.76
C GLY A 76 6.01 -0.09 10.23
N VAL A 77 6.41 1.17 10.11
CA VAL A 77 5.51 2.33 10.22
C VAL A 77 5.74 3.21 9.01
N GLY A 78 4.67 3.73 8.45
CA GLY A 78 4.72 4.63 7.31
C GLY A 78 3.64 5.68 7.36
N TYR A 79 3.63 6.51 6.33
CA TYR A 79 2.58 7.49 6.12
C TYR A 79 2.13 7.41 4.67
N SER A 80 0.83 7.25 4.47
CA SER A 80 0.21 7.23 3.15
C SER A 80 -0.13 8.64 2.72
N PHE A 81 0.30 9.02 1.52
CA PHE A 81 -0.10 10.24 0.86
C PHE A 81 -0.95 9.86 -0.37
N PHE A 82 -2.17 10.37 -0.41
CA PHE A 82 -3.06 10.21 -1.57
C PHE A 82 -3.11 11.54 -2.32
N LEU A 83 -2.86 11.49 -3.63
CA LEU A 83 -2.94 12.63 -4.53
C LEU A 83 -4.00 12.33 -5.59
N PHE A 84 -5.21 12.83 -5.36
CA PHE A 84 -6.35 12.72 -6.27
C PHE A 84 -6.23 13.73 -7.44
N ASP A 85 -6.50 13.27 -8.66
CA ASP A 85 -6.53 14.11 -9.86
C ASP A 85 -7.78 15.01 -9.88
N GLU A 86 -8.92 14.48 -9.40
CA GLU A 86 -10.17 15.20 -9.17
C GLU A 86 -10.71 14.82 -7.78
N GLU A 87 -11.26 15.78 -7.02
CA GLU A 87 -11.82 15.55 -5.69
C GLU A 87 -13.37 15.51 -5.76
N ASN A 88 -13.94 14.55 -6.50
CA ASN A 88 -15.39 14.51 -6.71
C ASN A 88 -16.11 13.72 -5.60
N ILE A 89 -15.47 12.70 -5.02
CA ILE A 89 -16.05 11.80 -4.02
C ILE A 89 -15.37 11.97 -2.65
N ILE A 90 -14.04 12.12 -2.59
CA ILE A 90 -13.28 12.23 -1.33
C ILE A 90 -12.19 13.31 -1.40
N CYS A 91 -12.06 14.15 -0.36
CA CYS A 91 -10.93 15.08 -0.24
C CYS A 91 -9.63 14.39 0.19
N ASN A 92 -8.50 14.78 -0.42
CA ASN A 92 -7.13 14.27 -0.17
C ASN A 92 -6.79 14.11 1.33
N LYS A 93 -7.11 15.15 2.13
CA LYS A 93 -6.74 15.23 3.55
C LYS A 93 -7.42 14.19 4.45
N THR A 94 -8.48 13.55 3.98
CA THR A 94 -9.25 12.55 4.76
C THR A 94 -8.60 11.17 4.71
N LEU A 95 -7.84 10.87 3.65
CA LEU A 95 -7.26 9.54 3.42
C LEU A 95 -5.79 9.45 3.86
N ASP A 96 -5.08 10.58 3.92
CA ASP A 96 -3.73 10.65 4.46
C ASP A 96 -3.67 10.09 5.89
N SER A 97 -2.88 9.04 6.08
CA SER A 97 -2.94 8.25 7.31
C SER A 97 -1.62 7.58 7.66
N TRP A 98 -1.44 7.35 8.97
CA TRP A 98 -0.34 6.52 9.46
C TRP A 98 -0.65 5.05 9.17
N THR A 99 0.36 4.33 8.65
CA THR A 99 0.28 2.90 8.38
C THR A 99 1.16 2.12 9.34
N LEU A 100 0.70 0.92 9.68
CA LEU A 100 1.49 -0.08 10.39
C LEU A 100 1.57 -1.33 9.53
N ASP A 101 2.79 -1.72 9.20
CA ASP A 101 3.07 -2.86 8.33
C ASP A 101 3.57 -4.04 9.14
N PHE A 102 2.91 -5.19 8.99
CA PHE A 102 3.35 -6.44 9.58
C PHE A 102 3.64 -7.43 8.46
N GLY A 103 4.84 -8.00 8.45
CA GLY A 103 5.27 -8.91 7.41
C GLY A 103 5.83 -10.20 7.98
N LEU A 104 5.51 -11.33 7.37
CA LEU A 104 6.18 -12.59 7.60
C LEU A 104 6.76 -13.09 6.28
N TYR A 105 8.08 -13.17 6.21
CA TYR A 105 8.81 -13.62 5.04
C TYR A 105 9.32 -15.03 5.25
N PHE A 106 9.24 -15.84 4.20
CA PHE A 106 9.77 -17.20 4.18
C PHE A 106 10.84 -17.33 3.09
N GLY A 107 11.99 -17.90 3.44
CA GLY A 107 13.15 -17.98 2.57
C GLY A 107 14.43 -18.26 3.35
N ASN A 108 15.54 -18.57 2.67
CA ASN A 108 16.81 -18.85 3.36
C ASN A 108 17.55 -17.54 3.65
N PHE A 109 17.35 -16.97 4.84
CA PHE A 109 17.83 -15.62 5.20
C PHE A 109 19.19 -15.59 5.91
N THR A 110 19.69 -16.74 6.37
CA THR A 110 21.00 -16.85 7.03
C THR A 110 21.86 -17.88 6.30
N LYS A 111 23.12 -17.50 6.02
CA LYS A 111 24.12 -18.42 5.49
C LYS A 111 24.52 -19.43 6.55
#